data_AF-A0A2Z7D5I9-F1
#
_entry.id   AF-A0A2Z7D5I9-F1
#
_cell.length_a   1.000
_cell.length_b   1.000
_cell.length_c   1.000
_cell.angle_alpha   90.00
_cell.angle_beta   90.00
_cell.angle_gamma   90.00
#
_symmetry.space_group_name_H-M   'P 1'
#
loop_
_entity.id
_entity.type
_entity.pdbx_description
1 polymer ?
#
loop_
_entity_poly.entity_id
_entity_poly.type
_entity_poly.pdbx_seq_one_letter_code
_entity_poly.pdbx_strand_id
1 'polypeptide(L)'
;MVRTKKSRTSESGASNTSSNQNVSIDLDAEDEETRPIGQKAAKRKGKSKVKSDIQGMTENFNSMREQFNEYKLVKKAEYELKQKQLEVEEIKAKAALARSEAKNRAIMLREYEILNKDTSQMSAQQLIIHERLCEDIRERWNL
;
A
#
# COMPACT_ATOMS: atom_id res chain seq x y z
N MET A 1 1.28 -32.45 42.87
CA MET A 1 1.90 -31.13 42.64
C MET A 1 1.87 -30.85 41.14
N VAL A 2 1.12 -29.81 40.74
CA VAL A 2 1.30 -28.91 39.56
C VAL A 2 1.25 -29.54 38.14
N ARG A 3 0.08 -29.49 37.47
CA ARG A 3 -0.43 -28.50 36.48
C ARG A 3 -0.14 -28.88 35.02
N THR A 4 -1.20 -29.25 34.31
CA THR A 4 -1.39 -28.94 32.89
C THR A 4 -1.67 -27.44 32.74
N LYS A 5 -1.01 -26.78 31.77
CA LYS A 5 -1.29 -25.39 31.38
C LYS A 5 -1.79 -25.38 29.93
N LYS A 6 -3.03 -24.91 29.73
CA LYS A 6 -3.52 -24.25 28.51
C LYS A 6 -4.85 -23.56 28.86
N SER A 7 -4.78 -22.24 28.97
CA SER A 7 -5.28 -21.25 27.99
C SER A 7 -6.73 -20.90 28.30
N ARG A 8 -6.94 -19.70 28.87
CA ARG A 8 -8.25 -19.16 29.21
C ARG A 8 -8.43 -17.88 28.39
N THR A 9 -9.31 -17.96 27.41
CA THR A 9 -9.90 -16.84 26.68
C THR A 9 -10.80 -16.06 27.64
N SER A 10 -10.65 -14.74 27.70
CA SER A 10 -11.56 -13.87 28.45
C SER A 10 -12.67 -13.39 27.53
N GLU A 11 -13.85 -13.96 27.75
CA GLU A 11 -15.10 -13.63 27.09
C GLU A 11 -15.85 -12.54 27.87
N SER A 12 -16.63 -11.79 27.10
CA SER A 12 -17.51 -10.68 27.46
C SER A 12 -18.60 -11.06 28.48
N GLY A 13 -19.13 -10.05 29.17
CA GLY A 13 -20.52 -10.06 29.61
C GLY A 13 -20.73 -9.77 31.09
N ALA A 14 -21.28 -8.60 31.39
CA ALA A 14 -21.90 -8.31 32.67
C ALA A 14 -23.42 -8.31 32.54
N SER A 15 -24.04 -9.00 33.52
CA SER A 15 -25.29 -8.66 34.20
C SER A 15 -26.59 -9.28 33.70
N ASN A 16 -27.09 -10.19 34.53
CA ASN A 16 -28.52 -10.44 34.74
C ASN A 16 -28.77 -10.94 36.18
N THR A 17 -29.33 -10.02 36.99
CA THR A 17 -30.48 -10.12 37.90
C THR A 17 -30.64 -11.30 38.89
N SER A 18 -30.90 -10.99 40.18
CA SER A 18 -32.10 -11.39 40.96
C SER A 18 -31.89 -11.52 42.50
N SER A 19 -32.56 -10.63 43.27
CA SER A 19 -33.39 -10.84 44.49
C SER A 19 -33.06 -11.93 45.54
N ASN A 20 -32.77 -11.56 46.81
CA ASN A 20 -33.72 -11.48 47.97
C ASN A 20 -33.06 -11.48 49.38
N GLN A 21 -33.77 -10.85 50.34
CA GLN A 21 -33.82 -11.05 51.81
C GLN A 21 -32.80 -10.38 52.79
N ASN A 22 -33.24 -9.23 53.33
CA ASN A 22 -33.52 -8.88 54.74
C ASN A 22 -32.71 -9.56 55.87
N VAL A 23 -31.85 -8.79 56.57
CA VAL A 23 -31.47 -9.01 57.98
C VAL A 23 -31.31 -7.66 58.67
N SER A 24 -32.02 -7.52 59.79
CA SER A 24 -32.13 -6.39 60.71
C SER A 24 -30.80 -5.90 61.30
N ILE A 25 -30.71 -4.60 61.57
CA ILE A 25 -30.05 -4.13 62.79
C ILE A 25 -30.79 -2.93 63.37
N ASP A 26 -30.89 -2.96 64.68
CA ASP A 26 -31.82 -2.29 65.57
C ASP A 26 -31.38 -0.86 65.92
N LEU A 27 -32.39 -0.08 66.34
CA LEU A 27 -32.44 1.08 67.25
C LEU A 27 -31.17 1.29 68.12
N ASP A 28 -30.74 2.46 68.59
CA ASP A 28 -31.23 3.83 68.71
C ASP A 28 -30.14 4.54 69.56
N ALA A 29 -29.77 5.78 69.24
CA ALA A 29 -29.07 6.71 70.15
C ALA A 29 -28.72 8.00 69.40
N GLU A 30 -29.63 8.96 69.51
CA GLU A 30 -29.39 10.40 69.58
C GLU A 30 -27.97 10.74 70.10
N ASP A 31 -27.19 11.51 69.34
CA ASP A 31 -26.47 12.63 69.94
C ASP A 31 -26.23 13.75 68.91
N GLU A 32 -26.89 14.86 69.19
CA GLU A 32 -26.97 16.08 68.41
C GLU A 32 -25.72 16.94 68.69
N GLU A 33 -24.54 16.56 68.16
CA GLU A 33 -23.37 17.43 68.22
C GLU A 33 -23.37 18.47 67.10
N THR A 34 -24.08 19.56 67.37
CA THR A 34 -23.89 20.89 66.78
C THR A 34 -22.40 21.23 66.58
N ARG A 35 -21.97 21.38 65.33
CA ARG A 35 -20.66 21.96 64.98
C ARG A 35 -20.81 23.20 64.10
N PRO A 36 -20.01 24.25 64.37
CA PRO A 36 -20.42 25.64 64.18
C PRO A 36 -20.39 26.09 62.72
N ILE A 37 -21.32 26.99 62.41
CA ILE A 37 -21.41 27.73 61.15
C ILE A 37 -20.10 28.50 60.94
N GLY A 38 -19.36 28.07 59.93
CA GLY A 38 -18.09 28.67 59.52
C GLY A 38 -17.96 28.58 58.01
N GLN A 39 -18.86 29.21 57.27
CA GLN A 39 -18.69 29.39 55.83
C GLN A 39 -17.49 30.30 55.58
N LYS A 40 -16.30 29.71 55.41
CA LYS A 40 -15.20 30.41 54.74
C LYS A 40 -15.64 30.64 53.30
N ALA A 41 -15.88 31.89 52.93
CA ALA A 41 -16.14 32.27 51.56
C ALA A 41 -14.99 31.75 50.68
N ALA A 42 -15.25 30.72 49.89
CA ALA A 42 -14.33 30.29 48.85
C ALA A 42 -14.17 31.46 47.88
N LYS A 43 -13.01 32.12 47.89
CA LYS A 43 -12.67 33.12 46.86
C LYS A 43 -12.81 32.43 45.51
N ARG A 44 -13.87 32.76 44.76
CA ARG A 44 -14.03 32.34 43.38
C ARG A 44 -12.81 32.88 42.63
N LYS A 45 -11.89 32.01 42.19
CA LYS A 45 -10.91 32.42 41.17
C LYS A 45 -11.74 32.94 40.00
N GLY A 46 -11.60 34.23 39.70
CA GLY A 46 -12.24 34.83 38.54
C GLY A 46 -11.86 34.00 37.33
N LYS A 47 -12.84 33.40 36.65
CA LYS A 47 -12.63 32.84 35.32
C LYS A 47 -12.16 34.01 34.47
N SER A 48 -10.86 34.10 34.19
CA SER A 48 -10.37 35.04 33.19
C SER A 48 -11.12 34.72 31.91
N LYS A 49 -11.85 35.68 31.35
CA LYS A 49 -12.36 35.56 29.98
C LYS A 49 -11.14 35.44 29.09
N VAL A 50 -10.75 34.22 28.75
CA VAL A 50 -9.81 33.95 27.67
C VAL A 50 -10.50 34.49 26.43
N LYS A 51 -9.99 35.60 25.89
CA LYS A 51 -10.41 36.06 24.57
C LYS A 51 -9.88 35.01 23.60
N SER A 52 -10.75 34.15 23.09
CA SER A 52 -10.39 33.20 22.04
C SER A 52 -9.98 34.01 20.81
N ASP A 53 -8.77 33.79 20.31
CA ASP A 53 -8.29 34.36 19.06
C ASP A 53 -8.97 33.63 17.88
N ILE A 54 -10.23 33.99 17.65
CA ILE A 54 -11.09 33.39 16.62
C ILE A 54 -10.55 33.69 15.22
N GLN A 55 -9.92 34.86 15.04
CA GLN A 55 -9.30 35.27 13.79
C GLN A 55 -8.14 34.33 13.45
N GLY A 56 -7.19 34.13 14.38
CA GLY A 56 -6.06 33.22 14.18
C GLY A 56 -6.48 31.76 13.98
N MET A 57 -7.55 31.29 14.64
CA MET A 57 -8.11 29.96 14.37
C MET A 57 -8.70 29.81 12.98
N THR A 58 -9.37 30.84 12.47
CA THR A 58 -10.01 30.82 11.15
C THR A 58 -8.98 30.84 10.03
N GLU A 59 -7.92 31.64 10.17
CA GLU A 59 -6.79 31.68 9.24
C GLU A 59 -6.05 30.33 9.18
N ASN A 60 -5.78 29.73 10.34
CA ASN A 60 -5.19 28.39 10.42
C ASN A 60 -6.06 27.32 9.77
N PHE A 61 -7.38 27.36 9.97
CA PHE A 61 -8.30 26.41 9.33
C PHE A 61 -8.29 26.54 7.81
N ASN A 62 -8.33 27.77 7.29
CA ASN A 62 -8.28 28.01 5.85
C ASN A 62 -6.95 27.54 5.25
N SER A 63 -5.83 27.82 5.93
CA SER A 63 -4.50 27.35 5.50
C SER A 63 -4.41 25.82 5.46
N MET A 64 -4.89 25.12 6.49
CA MET A 64 -4.92 23.64 6.49
C MET A 64 -5.78 23.09 5.36
N ARG A 65 -6.91 23.75 5.06
CA ARG A 65 -7.80 23.35 3.96
C ARG A 65 -7.12 23.49 2.60
N GLU A 66 -6.40 24.58 2.38
CA GLU A 66 -5.63 24.82 1.15
C GLU A 66 -4.52 23.78 0.99
N GLN A 67 -3.72 23.56 2.04
CA GLN A 67 -2.66 22.53 2.03
C GLN A 67 -3.22 21.14 1.73
N PHE A 68 -4.38 20.79 2.28
CA PHE A 68 -5.03 19.51 2.00
C PHE A 68 -5.48 19.39 0.53
N ASN A 69 -6.02 20.48 -0.03
CA ASN A 69 -6.42 20.51 -1.44
C ASN A 69 -5.20 20.39 -2.37
N GLU A 70 -4.11 21.10 -2.07
CA GLU A 70 -2.86 21.00 -2.82
C GLU A 70 -2.28 19.59 -2.74
N TYR A 71 -2.22 19.00 -1.55
CA TYR A 71 -1.76 17.62 -1.37
C TYR A 71 -2.57 16.64 -2.23
N LYS A 72 -3.90 16.80 -2.27
CA LYS A 72 -4.77 15.96 -3.10
C LYS A 72 -4.45 16.08 -4.59
N LEU A 73 -4.19 17.31 -5.08
CA LEU A 73 -3.80 17.55 -6.47
C LEU A 73 -2.44 16.95 -6.79
N VAL A 74 -1.44 17.16 -5.93
CA VAL A 74 -0.10 16.61 -6.09
C VAL A 74 -0.14 15.09 -6.12
N LYS A 75 -0.88 14.46 -5.20
CA LYS A 75 -1.01 13.00 -5.19
C LYS A 75 -1.68 12.44 -6.43
N LYS A 76 -2.68 13.15 -6.97
CA LYS A 76 -3.29 12.77 -8.25
C LYS A 76 -2.28 12.86 -9.39
N ALA A 77 -1.54 13.96 -9.49
CA ALA A 77 -0.53 14.16 -10.53
C ALA A 77 0.62 13.13 -10.42
N GLU A 78 1.06 12.79 -9.21
CA GLU A 78 2.07 11.76 -8.96
C GLU A 78 1.60 10.39 -9.50
N TYR A 79 0.35 10.03 -9.26
CA TYR A 79 -0.23 8.79 -9.77
C TYR A 79 -0.30 8.79 -11.31
N GLU A 80 -0.80 9.87 -11.91
CA GLU A 80 -0.87 10.00 -13.37
C GLU A 80 0.52 9.93 -14.02
N LEU A 81 1.53 10.56 -13.40
CA LEU A 81 2.90 10.50 -13.89
C LEU A 81 3.48 9.08 -13.85
N LYS A 82 3.22 8.33 -12.76
CA LYS A 82 3.64 6.92 -12.65
C LYS A 82 2.98 6.04 -13.72
N GLN A 83 1.70 6.26 -14.00
CA GLN A 83 0.99 5.53 -15.06
C GLN A 83 1.59 5.81 -16.44
N LYS A 84 1.85 7.09 -16.76
CA LYS A 84 2.49 7.46 -18.03
C LYS A 84 3.90 6.89 -18.17
N GLN A 85 4.68 6.85 -17.09
CA GLN A 85 6.02 6.26 -17.10
C GLN A 85 5.96 4.75 -17.41
N LEU A 86 5.04 4.03 -16.77
CA LEU A 86 4.80 2.62 -17.02
C LEU A 86 4.41 2.35 -18.49
N GLU A 87 3.48 3.14 -19.02
CA GLU A 87 3.05 3.04 -20.43
C GLU A 87 4.20 3.29 -21.41
N VAL A 88 5.02 4.31 -21.15
CA VAL A 88 6.21 4.61 -21.99
C VAL A 88 7.21 3.46 -21.95
N GLU A 89 7.42 2.84 -20.79
CA GLU A 89 8.31 1.68 -20.63
C GLU A 89 7.77 0.46 -21.38
N GLU A 90 6.47 0.20 -21.30
CA GLU A 90 5.82 -0.89 -22.04
C GLU A 90 5.92 -0.69 -23.56
N ILE A 91 5.68 0.54 -24.06
CA ILE A 91 5.84 0.86 -25.47
C ILE A 91 7.28 0.65 -25.92
N LYS A 92 8.27 1.07 -25.11
CA LYS A 92 9.69 0.86 -25.42
C LYS A 92 10.04 -0.62 -25.48
N ALA A 93 9.54 -1.42 -24.53
CA ALA A 93 9.77 -2.86 -24.50
C ALA A 93 9.15 -3.56 -25.72
N LYS A 94 7.90 -3.24 -26.06
CA LYS A 94 7.22 -3.76 -27.27
C LYS A 94 7.96 -3.37 -28.55
N ALA A 95 8.43 -2.13 -28.66
CA ALA A 95 9.20 -1.68 -29.82
C ALA A 95 10.59 -2.32 -29.90
N ALA A 96 11.22 -2.64 -28.77
CA ALA A 96 12.48 -3.39 -28.76
C ALA A 96 12.27 -4.83 -29.24
N LEU A 97 11.25 -5.51 -28.74
CA LEU A 97 10.88 -6.87 -29.14
C LEU A 97 10.54 -6.95 -30.64
N ALA A 98 9.68 -6.05 -31.13
CA ALA A 98 9.33 -5.99 -32.55
C ALA A 98 10.56 -5.77 -33.45
N ARG A 99 11.52 -4.94 -33.00
CA ARG A 99 12.79 -4.74 -33.73
C ARG A 99 13.67 -5.99 -33.74
N SER A 100 13.77 -6.72 -32.63
CA SER A 100 14.53 -7.98 -32.61
C SER A 100 13.87 -9.05 -33.48
N GLU A 101 12.55 -9.18 -33.43
CA GLU A 101 11.82 -10.14 -34.25
C GLU A 101 11.95 -9.82 -35.74
N ALA A 102 11.84 -8.55 -36.13
CA ALA A 102 12.04 -8.12 -37.51
C ALA A 102 13.46 -8.44 -38.01
N LYS A 103 14.48 -8.22 -37.17
CA LYS A 103 15.88 -8.59 -37.50
C LYS A 103 16.01 -10.11 -37.67
N ASN A 104 15.45 -10.89 -36.76
CA ASN A 104 15.50 -12.36 -36.84
C ASN A 104 14.79 -12.87 -38.09
N ARG A 105 13.64 -12.30 -38.46
CA ARG A 105 12.93 -12.62 -39.71
C ARG A 105 13.76 -12.29 -40.94
N ALA A 106 14.42 -11.13 -40.95
CA ALA A 106 15.28 -10.74 -42.06
C ALA A 106 16.49 -11.68 -42.22
N ILE A 107 17.10 -12.09 -41.11
CA ILE A 107 18.18 -13.09 -41.09
C ILE A 107 17.66 -14.43 -41.62
N MET A 108 16.51 -14.91 -41.12
CA MET A 108 15.87 -16.14 -41.56
C MET A 108 15.64 -16.17 -43.07
N LEU A 109 15.07 -15.10 -43.63
CA LEU A 109 14.80 -15.03 -45.07
C LEU A 109 16.10 -15.13 -45.88
N ARG A 110 17.13 -14.39 -45.47
CA ARG A 110 18.43 -14.43 -46.14
C ARG A 110 19.10 -15.80 -46.05
N GLU A 111 19.05 -16.44 -44.90
CA GLU A 111 19.64 -17.76 -44.69
C GLU A 111 18.84 -18.85 -45.42
N TYR A 112 17.52 -18.71 -45.49
CA TYR A 112 16.65 -19.56 -46.31
C TYR A 112 16.98 -19.47 -47.81
N GLU A 113 17.31 -18.28 -48.31
CA GLU A 113 17.80 -18.11 -49.69
C GLU A 113 19.13 -18.85 -49.93
N ILE A 114 20.02 -18.91 -48.94
CA ILE A 114 21.29 -19.65 -49.02
C ILE A 114 21.00 -21.15 -49.09
N LEU A 115 20.15 -21.67 -48.20
CA LEU A 115 19.77 -23.08 -48.17
C LEU A 115 19.19 -23.56 -49.51
N ASN A 116 18.38 -22.71 -50.17
CA ASN A 116 17.70 -23.04 -51.42
C ASN A 116 18.46 -22.60 -52.69
N LYS A 117 19.72 -22.19 -52.57
CA LYS A 117 20.51 -21.75 -53.71
C LYS A 117 20.73 -22.91 -54.68
N ASP A 118 20.51 -22.68 -55.97
CA ASP A 118 20.91 -23.65 -57.01
C ASP A 118 22.44 -23.79 -57.03
N THR A 119 22.90 -25.02 -56.83
CA THR A 119 24.32 -25.38 -56.76
C THR A 119 24.84 -25.99 -58.06
N SER A 120 23.99 -26.16 -59.08
CA SER A 120 24.33 -26.83 -60.34
C SER A 120 25.52 -26.21 -61.09
N GLN A 121 25.75 -24.90 -60.93
CA GLN A 121 26.85 -24.16 -61.55
C GLN A 121 28.00 -23.82 -60.58
N MET A 122 27.96 -24.32 -59.33
CA MET A 122 29.02 -24.05 -58.35
C MET A 122 30.25 -24.91 -58.62
N SER A 123 31.44 -24.30 -58.48
CA SER A 123 32.70 -25.04 -58.42
C SER A 123 32.81 -25.89 -57.16
N ALA A 124 33.72 -26.87 -57.15
CA ALA A 124 33.95 -27.73 -55.99
C ALA A 124 34.29 -26.96 -54.70
N GLN A 125 35.08 -25.87 -54.79
CA GLN A 125 35.39 -25.03 -53.64
C GLN A 125 34.16 -24.28 -53.13
N GLN A 126 33.30 -23.79 -54.04
CA GLN A 126 32.06 -23.11 -53.67
C GLN A 126 31.06 -24.06 -53.03
N LEU A 127 30.98 -25.32 -53.50
CA LEU A 127 30.15 -26.36 -52.90
C LEU A 127 30.54 -26.65 -51.45
N ILE A 128 31.85 -26.81 -51.17
CA ILE A 128 32.34 -27.03 -49.80
C ILE A 128 31.98 -25.85 -48.88
N ILE A 129 32.09 -24.62 -49.38
CA ILE A 129 31.72 -23.43 -48.62
C ILE A 129 30.21 -23.39 -48.39
N HIS A 130 29.42 -23.67 -49.42
CA HIS A 130 27.95 -23.69 -49.34
C HIS A 130 27.45 -24.74 -48.35
N GLU A 131 28.03 -25.95 -48.36
CA GLU A 131 27.69 -27.04 -47.44
C GLU A 131 27.94 -26.63 -45.98
N ARG A 132 29.11 -26.06 -45.68
CA ARG A 132 29.42 -25.54 -44.33
C ARG A 132 28.44 -24.46 -43.88
N LEU A 133 28.11 -23.52 -44.77
CA LEU A 133 27.13 -22.48 -44.47
C LEU A 133 25.74 -23.09 -44.21
N CYS A 134 25.35 -24.13 -44.95
CA CYS A 134 24.09 -24.83 -44.72
C CYS A 134 24.06 -25.56 -43.37
N GLU A 135 25.16 -26.21 -42.98
CA GLU A 135 25.29 -26.85 -41.67
C GLU A 135 25.13 -25.83 -40.53
N ASP A 136 25.86 -24.71 -40.60
CA ASP A 136 25.77 -23.63 -39.61
C ASP A 136 24.33 -23.08 -39.48
N ILE A 137 23.63 -22.93 -40.61
CA ILE A 137 22.24 -22.46 -40.63
C ILE A 137 21.31 -23.51 -40.02
N ARG A 138 21.46 -24.79 -40.36
CA ARG A 138 20.62 -25.86 -39.80
C ARG A 138 20.79 -25.97 -38.29
N GLU A 139 22.02 -25.86 -37.79
CA GLU A 139 22.29 -25.86 -36.35
C GLU A 139 21.66 -24.65 -35.65
N ARG A 140 21.82 -23.45 -36.23
CA ARG A 140 21.25 -22.21 -35.67
C ARG A 140 19.74 -22.24 -35.52
N TRP A 141 19.04 -22.90 -36.44
CA TRP A 141 17.57 -22.94 -36.49
C TRP A 141 16.97 -24.28 -36.09
N ASN A 142 17.79 -25.26 -35.70
CA ASN A 142 17.38 -26.64 -35.42
C ASN A 142 16.52 -27.25 -36.54
N LEU A 143 17.01 -27.18 -37.78
CA LEU A 143 16.37 -27.74 -38.98
C LEU A 143 16.84 -29.16 -39.30
#